data_AF-A0A524IU42-F1
#
_entry.id   AF-A0A524IU42-F1
#
_cell.length_a   1.000
_cell.length_b   1.000
_cell.length_c   1.000
_cell.angle_alpha   90.00
_cell.angle_beta   90.00
_cell.angle_gamma   90.00
#
_symmetry.space_group_name_H-M   'P 1'
#
loop_
_entity.id
_entity.type
_entity.pdbx_description
1 polymer ?
#
loop_
_entity_poly.entity_id
_entity_poly.type
_entity_poly.pdbx_seq_one_letter_code
_entity_poly.pdbx_strand_id
1 'polypeptide(L)'
;FEDDLHYTEPKDWYLPPRQVLGAILLKAGKPVEAEQVYRQDLVAHPQNGWSLFGLVQSLDAQGKVDEAKVAQQEFANSWADADVTLSSSRF
;
A
#
# COMPACT_ATOMS: atom_id res chain seq x y z
N PHE A 1 34.30 18.63 28.37
CA PHE A 1 34.31 18.06 27.01
C PHE A 1 33.06 17.22 26.91
N GLU A 2 31.95 17.93 26.71
CA GLU A 2 30.61 17.37 26.62
C GLU A 2 30.30 17.06 25.15
N ASP A 3 29.47 16.03 24.99
CA ASP A 3 28.64 15.75 23.82
C ASP A 3 29.32 15.25 22.54
N ASP A 4 29.65 13.95 22.55
CA ASP A 4 29.63 13.12 21.35
C ASP A 4 28.62 11.97 21.49
N LEU A 5 27.40 12.33 21.89
CA LEU A 5 26.24 11.48 21.70
C LEU A 5 25.72 11.75 20.28
N HIS A 6 26.23 10.98 19.32
CA HIS A 6 25.54 10.75 18.04
C HIS A 6 24.24 9.99 18.29
N TYR A 7 23.28 10.65 18.94
CA TYR A 7 21.89 10.23 19.00
C TYR A 7 21.21 10.67 17.70
N THR A 8 21.59 10.03 16.60
CA THR A 8 20.70 9.94 15.45
C THR A 8 19.65 8.90 15.82
N GLU A 9 18.60 9.35 16.50
CA GLU A 9 17.31 8.67 16.49
C GLU A 9 17.09 8.06 15.09
N PRO A 10 16.72 6.77 14.97
CA PRO A 10 16.10 6.35 13.73
C PRO A 10 14.90 7.29 13.57
N LYS A 11 14.80 8.02 12.46
CA LYS A 11 13.65 8.90 12.25
C LYS A 11 12.39 8.05 12.25
N ASP A 12 11.77 7.95 13.41
CA ASP A 12 10.39 7.54 13.66
C ASP A 12 9.49 8.59 13.03
N TRP A 13 9.60 8.72 11.70
CA TRP A 13 8.58 9.39 10.93
C TRP A 13 7.31 8.61 11.25
N TYR A 14 6.36 9.28 11.89
CA TYR A 14 4.95 8.93 11.85
C TYR A 14 4.61 8.75 10.37
N LEU A 15 4.88 7.56 9.84
CA LEU A 15 4.56 7.20 8.48
C LEU A 15 3.04 7.19 8.49
N PRO A 16 2.39 8.14 7.78
CA PRO A 16 0.96 8.10 7.70
C PRO A 16 0.61 6.72 7.12
N PRO A 17 -0.53 6.11 7.54
CA PRO A 17 -0.85 4.73 7.18
C PRO A 17 -0.57 4.54 5.69
N ARG A 18 0.13 3.47 5.29
CA ARG A 18 0.82 3.36 3.98
C ARG A 18 -0.03 3.82 2.78
N GLN A 19 -1.35 3.64 2.87
CA GLN A 19 -2.36 4.23 1.97
C GLN A 19 -2.22 5.75 1.72
N VAL A 20 -2.03 6.55 2.77
CA VAL A 20 -1.87 8.01 2.74
C VAL A 20 -0.52 8.37 2.12
N LEU A 21 0.56 7.65 2.45
CA LEU A 21 1.85 7.85 1.82
C LEU A 21 1.78 7.59 0.31
N GLY A 22 1.19 6.46 -0.11
CA GLY A 22 0.99 6.15 -1.53
C GLY A 22 0.16 7.22 -2.25
N ALA A 23 -0.89 7.74 -1.61
CA ALA A 23 -1.73 8.78 -2.19
C ALA A 23 -0.98 10.12 -2.34
N ILE A 24 -0.12 10.45 -1.37
CA ILE A 24 0.76 11.64 -1.45
C ILE A 24 1.77 11.46 -2.60
N LEU A 25 2.35 10.28 -2.75
CA LEU A 25 3.31 9.98 -3.83
C LEU A 25 2.65 10.07 -5.21
N LEU A 26 1.41 9.59 -5.37
CA LEU A 26 0.65 9.77 -6.60
C LEU A 26 0.39 11.25 -6.90
N LYS A 27 -0.03 12.03 -5.91
CA LYS A 27 -0.23 13.49 -6.06
C LYS A 27 1.07 14.22 -6.40
N ALA A 28 2.21 13.72 -5.93
CA ALA A 28 3.52 14.24 -6.23
C ALA A 28 4.06 13.82 -7.61
N GLY A 29 3.28 13.07 -8.42
CA GLY A 29 3.71 12.60 -9.73
C GLY A 29 4.74 11.48 -9.65
N LYS A 30 4.77 10.73 -8.54
CA LYS A 30 5.72 9.65 -8.28
C LYS A 30 5.05 8.28 -8.24
N PRO A 31 4.48 7.81 -9.36
CA PRO A 31 3.68 6.59 -9.36
C PRO A 31 4.50 5.33 -9.08
N VAL A 32 5.79 5.30 -9.45
CA VAL A 32 6.69 4.16 -9.17
C VAL A 32 6.94 3.99 -7.66
N GLU A 33 7.19 5.09 -6.95
CA GLU A 33 7.37 5.06 -5.49
C GLU A 33 6.05 4.68 -4.80
N ALA A 34 4.92 5.18 -5.31
CA ALA A 34 3.59 4.83 -4.80
C ALA A 34 3.31 3.31 -4.95
N GLU A 35 3.62 2.73 -6.11
CA GLU A 35 3.47 1.29 -6.37
C GLU A 35 4.20 0.46 -5.31
N GLN A 36 5.45 0.80 -5.01
CA GLN A 36 6.24 0.09 -4.00
C GLN A 36 5.61 0.15 -2.62
N VAL A 37 5.13 1.33 -2.21
CA VAL A 37 4.45 1.51 -0.91
C VAL A 37 3.19 0.67 -0.81
N TYR A 38 2.38 0.64 -1.87
CA TYR A 38 1.16 -0.18 -1.90
C TYR A 38 1.46 -1.67 -1.90
N ARG A 39 2.43 -2.13 -2.71
CA ARG A 39 2.85 -3.54 -2.70
C ARG A 39 3.37 -3.98 -1.33
N GLN A 40 4.15 -3.14 -0.65
CA GLN A 40 4.61 -3.43 0.71
C GLN A 40 3.46 -3.52 1.70
N ASP A 41 2.45 -2.65 1.60
CA ASP A 41 1.26 -2.73 2.44
C ASP A 41 0.49 -4.03 2.20
N LEU A 42 0.34 -4.44 0.94
CA LEU A 42 -0.37 -5.66 0.56
C LEU A 42 0.38 -6.95 0.95
N VAL A 43 1.68 -6.90 1.19
CA VAL A 43 2.40 -8.04 1.78
C VAL A 43 1.92 -8.30 3.22
N ALA A 44 1.66 -7.23 3.98
CA ALA A 44 1.20 -7.34 5.36
C ALA A 44 -0.34 -7.47 5.46
N HIS A 45 -1.07 -6.83 4.55
CA HIS A 45 -2.52 -6.80 4.50
C HIS A 45 -3.01 -7.05 3.06
N PRO A 46 -2.99 -8.30 2.57
CA PRO A 46 -3.30 -8.64 1.17
C PRO A 46 -4.66 -8.16 0.68
N GLN A 47 -5.61 -8.03 1.60
CA GLN A 47 -7.00 -7.63 1.34
C GLN A 47 -7.27 -6.17 1.73
N ASN A 48 -6.24 -5.33 1.82
CA ASN A 48 -6.45 -3.90 2.06
C ASN A 48 -6.96 -3.21 0.79
N GLY A 49 -8.28 -3.00 0.71
CA GLY A 49 -8.93 -2.36 -0.43
C GLY A 49 -8.38 -0.98 -0.79
N TRP A 50 -7.96 -0.18 0.19
CA TRP A 50 -7.36 1.14 -0.08
C TRP A 50 -6.00 1.03 -0.78
N SER A 51 -5.20 0.04 -0.38
CA SER A 51 -3.89 -0.19 -0.97
C SER A 51 -3.99 -0.86 -2.33
N LEU A 52 -4.96 -1.75 -2.55
CA LEU A 52 -5.27 -2.30 -3.87
C LEU A 52 -5.74 -1.21 -4.84
N PHE A 53 -6.65 -0.33 -4.40
CA PHE A 53 -7.12 0.79 -5.22
C PHE A 53 -5.98 1.76 -5.57
N GLY A 54 -5.14 2.11 -4.60
CA GLY A 54 -3.97 2.94 -4.84
C GLY A 54 -2.93 2.28 -5.75
N LEU A 55 -2.76 0.96 -5.65
CA LEU A 55 -1.91 0.19 -6.56
C LEU A 55 -2.41 0.29 -8.00
N VAL A 56 -3.72 0.11 -8.25
CA VAL A 56 -4.32 0.29 -9.58
C VAL A 56 -4.01 1.68 -10.13
N GLN A 57 -4.25 2.74 -9.35
CA GLN A 57 -3.95 4.11 -9.78
C GLN A 57 -2.46 4.33 -10.10
N SER A 58 -1.57 3.72 -9.31
CA SER A 58 -0.12 3.81 -9.54
C SER A 58 0.34 3.09 -10.80
N LEU A 59 -0.29 1.95 -11.13
CA LEU A 59 0.01 1.17 -12.32
C LEU A 59 -0.56 1.84 -13.58
N ASP A 60 -1.77 2.37 -13.51
CA ASP A 60 -2.38 3.16 -14.60
C ASP A 60 -1.55 4.42 -14.93
N ALA A 61 -1.10 5.14 -13.90
CA ALA A 61 -0.22 6.31 -14.08
C ALA A 61 1.14 5.96 -14.71
N GLN A 62 1.57 4.70 -14.64
CA GLN A 62 2.76 4.18 -15.31
C GLN A 62 2.48 3.57 -16.70
N GLY A 63 1.21 3.45 -17.10
CA GLY A 63 0.81 2.76 -18.32
C GLY A 63 0.88 1.23 -18.24
N LYS A 64 1.01 0.66 -17.04
CA LYS A 64 1.07 -0.80 -16.79
C LYS A 64 -0.33 -1.41 -16.73
N VAL A 65 -1.07 -1.30 -17.83
CA VAL A 65 -2.51 -1.65 -17.89
C VAL A 65 -2.79 -3.10 -17.52
N ASP A 66 -1.93 -4.05 -17.92
CA ASP A 66 -2.14 -5.47 -17.60
C ASP A 66 -1.97 -5.76 -16.11
N GLU A 67 -0.97 -5.15 -15.46
CA GLU A 67 -0.78 -5.26 -14.01
C GLU A 67 -1.92 -4.55 -13.25
N ALA A 68 -2.39 -3.40 -13.76
CA ALA A 68 -3.51 -2.67 -13.18
C ALA A 68 -4.80 -3.50 -13.19
N LYS A 69 -5.08 -4.24 -14.28
CA LYS A 69 -6.22 -5.16 -14.35
C LYS A 69 -6.13 -6.28 -13.32
N VAL A 70 -4.94 -6.86 -13.10
CA VAL A 70 -4.74 -7.88 -12.07
C VAL A 70 -5.03 -7.29 -10.69
N ALA A 71 -4.45 -6.13 -10.36
CA ALA A 71 -4.70 -5.46 -9.09
C ALA A 71 -6.19 -5.07 -8.91
N GLN A 72 -6.88 -4.71 -9.98
CA GLN A 72 -8.31 -4.42 -9.97
C GLN A 72 -9.15 -5.67 -9.71
N GLN A 73 -8.72 -6.82 -10.22
CA GLN A 73 -9.41 -8.09 -9.96
C GLN A 73 -9.21 -8.53 -8.50
N GLU A 74 -8.01 -8.39 -7.96
CA GLU A 74 -7.74 -8.60 -6.53
C GLU A 74 -8.55 -7.63 -5.66
N PHE A 75 -8.68 -6.36 -6.07
CA PHE A 75 -9.55 -5.40 -5.40
C PHE A 75 -11.02 -5.86 -5.40
N ALA A 76 -11.53 -6.31 -6.55
CA ALA A 76 -12.90 -6.79 -6.66
C ALA A 76 -13.16 -8.03 -5.80
N ASN A 77 -12.20 -8.98 -5.76
CA ASN A 77 -12.29 -10.17 -4.91
C ASN A 77 -12.25 -9.79 -3.42
N SER A 78 -11.31 -8.94 -3.03
CA SER A 78 -11.18 -8.47 -1.65
C SER A 78 -12.39 -7.66 -1.18
N TRP A 79 -13.05 -6.93 -2.09
CA TRP A 79 -14.27 -6.17 -1.77
C TRP A 79 -15.51 -7.08 -1.75
N ALA A 80 -15.56 -8.11 -2.60
CA ALA A 80 -16.62 -9.12 -2.54
C ALA A 80 -16.53 -9.96 -1.26
N ASP A 81 -15.32 -10.30 -0.81
CA ASP A 81 -15.08 -10.99 0.46
C ASP A 81 -15.27 -10.07 1.67
N ALA A 82 -15.13 -8.75 1.52
CA ALA A 82 -15.37 -7.80 2.62
C ALA A 82 -16.83 -7.81 3.11
N ASP A 83 -17.79 -8.26 2.28
CA ASP A 83 -19.19 -8.43 2.64
C ASP A 83 -19.59 -9.91 2.89
N VAL A 84 -18.71 -10.91 2.71
CA VAL A 84 -19.11 -12.34 2.76
C VAL A 84 -18.10 -13.27 3.47
N THR A 85 -18.37 -13.46 4.76
CA THR A 85 -18.15 -14.66 5.63
C THR A 85 -16.77 -15.29 5.80
N LEU A 86 -16.24 -15.12 7.03
CA LEU A 86 -15.46 -16.12 7.76
C LEU A 86 -16.10 -17.52 7.63
N SER A 87 -15.60 -18.35 6.73
CA SER A 87 -16.00 -19.75 6.59
C SER A 87 -14.84 -20.68 6.95
N SER A 88 -14.37 -20.59 8.20
CA SER A 88 -14.15 -21.75 9.08
C SER A 88 -13.22 -21.39 10.24
N SER A 89 -13.79 -21.40 11.43
CA SER A 89 -13.05 -21.64 12.66
C SER A 89 -12.70 -23.13 12.76
N ARG A 90 -11.44 -23.46 12.41
CA ARG A 90 -10.68 -24.67 12.82
C ARG A 90 -10.94 -25.99 12.05
N PHE A 91 -9.84 -26.68 11.74
CA PHE A 91 -9.76 -28.16 11.77
C PHE A 91 -9.00 -28.58 13.02
#